data_AF-A0A8J7JMD5-F1
#
_entry.id   AF-A0A8J7JMD5-F1
#
_cell.length_a   1.000
_cell.length_b   1.000
_cell.length_c   1.000
_cell.angle_alpha   90.00
_cell.angle_beta   90.00
_cell.angle_gamma   90.00
#
_symmetry.space_group_name_H-M   'P 1'
#
loop_
_entity.id
_entity.type
_entity.pdbx_description
1 polymer ?
#
loop_
_entity_poly.entity_id
_entity_poly.type
_entity_poly.pdbx_seq_one_letter_code
_entity_poly.pdbx_strand_id
1 'polypeptide(L)'
;MSHFHSRCDIYRFCIRMQGKSLESVCSSIRYEIATLRGDLSGCRLASEVRRTATRYLQELEVLLDVLLRGMLPLRCTPQFLNSVGPLLNQFPIRISEERAVQVIPVAGPAEGGIDKAMGFLKELAGSTVTARYFFQRIDLKLPAPLSTADQPVPLSKVATLTKGLDRRFPFWLFFVTQQNGTLRQLLQFIARIDSVKGAHGSDRLMELLQEKWLPALNCMCRFAGFAETDIAHLLRQCIEYLFPPRPALRASNRPNRFLAK
;
A
#
# COMPACT_ATOMS: atom_id res chain seq x y z
N MET A 1 -34.23 -15.49 6.60
CA MET A 1 -32.95 -14.81 6.94
C MET A 1 -31.98 -14.69 5.75
N SER A 2 -32.00 -15.59 4.76
CA SER A 2 -31.13 -15.54 3.57
C SER A 2 -31.30 -14.28 2.71
N HIS A 3 -32.53 -13.81 2.52
CA HIS A 3 -32.81 -12.59 1.74
C HIS A 3 -32.19 -11.31 2.33
N PHE A 4 -32.09 -11.21 3.65
CA PHE A 4 -31.52 -10.01 4.30
C PHE A 4 -30.01 -9.93 4.08
N HIS A 5 -29.30 -11.06 4.19
CA HIS A 5 -27.87 -11.14 3.91
C HIS A 5 -27.55 -10.79 2.46
N SER A 6 -28.38 -11.26 1.52
CA SER A 6 -28.24 -10.90 0.11
C SER A 6 -28.44 -9.41 -0.17
N ARG A 7 -29.16 -8.69 0.70
CA ARG A 7 -29.43 -7.25 0.54
C ARG A 7 -28.30 -6.39 1.12
N CYS A 8 -27.64 -6.85 2.20
CA CYS A 8 -26.56 -6.11 2.87
C CYS A 8 -25.18 -6.48 2.31
N ASP A 9 -24.99 -6.29 1.01
CA ASP A 9 -23.75 -6.61 0.31
C ASP A 9 -23.37 -5.45 -0.61
N ILE A 10 -22.32 -4.70 -0.21
CA ILE A 10 -21.84 -3.51 -0.93
C ILE A 10 -21.32 -3.83 -2.32
N TYR A 11 -20.76 -5.02 -2.54
CA TYR A 11 -20.30 -5.44 -3.85
C TYR A 11 -21.51 -5.62 -4.79
N ARG A 12 -22.55 -6.34 -4.34
CA ARG A 12 -23.78 -6.50 -5.12
C ARG A 12 -24.48 -5.17 -5.36
N PHE A 13 -24.48 -4.26 -4.41
CA PHE A 13 -24.95 -2.89 -4.61
C PHE A 13 -24.19 -2.22 -5.76
N CYS A 14 -22.85 -2.19 -5.70
CA CYS A 14 -22.01 -1.54 -6.71
C CYS A 14 -22.21 -2.12 -8.11
N ILE A 15 -22.34 -3.45 -8.23
CA ILE A 15 -22.64 -4.11 -9.51
C ILE A 15 -23.99 -3.65 -10.08
N ARG A 16 -25.05 -3.56 -9.27
CA ARG A 16 -26.36 -3.08 -9.73
C ARG A 16 -26.34 -1.62 -10.19
N MET A 17 -25.44 -0.82 -9.62
CA MET A 17 -25.31 0.61 -9.91
C MET A 17 -24.34 0.91 -11.07
N GLN A 18 -23.74 -0.11 -11.68
CA GLN A 18 -22.84 0.07 -12.81
C GLN A 18 -23.58 0.64 -14.03
N GLY A 19 -22.96 1.64 -14.68
CA GLY A 19 -23.53 2.37 -15.82
C GLY A 19 -24.58 3.42 -15.46
N LYS A 20 -24.87 3.63 -14.16
CA LYS A 20 -25.79 4.68 -13.70
C LYS A 20 -25.07 6.01 -13.53
N SER A 21 -25.80 7.12 -13.68
CA SER A 21 -25.26 8.46 -13.43
C SER A 21 -24.91 8.64 -11.95
N LEU A 22 -23.94 9.49 -11.65
CA LEU A 22 -23.52 9.78 -10.28
C LEU A 22 -24.69 10.20 -9.38
N GLU A 23 -25.60 11.04 -9.90
CA GLU A 23 -26.79 11.49 -9.18
C GLU A 23 -27.73 10.32 -8.84
N SER A 24 -27.95 9.41 -9.79
CA SER A 24 -28.75 8.20 -9.56
C SER A 24 -28.10 7.32 -8.50
N VAL A 25 -26.77 7.15 -8.55
CA VAL A 25 -26.01 6.36 -7.57
C VAL A 25 -26.15 6.95 -6.17
N CYS A 26 -25.88 8.24 -6.00
CA CYS A 26 -25.99 8.92 -4.70
C CYS A 26 -27.41 8.87 -4.14
N SER A 27 -28.42 9.02 -4.99
CA SER A 27 -29.83 8.95 -4.57
C SER A 27 -30.21 7.56 -4.07
N SER A 28 -29.78 6.51 -4.76
CA SER A 28 -30.00 5.13 -4.31
C SER A 28 -29.26 4.82 -3.00
N ILE A 29 -28.02 5.28 -2.82
CA ILE A 29 -27.29 5.11 -1.56
C ILE A 29 -28.04 5.78 -0.40
N ARG A 30 -28.49 7.03 -0.57
CA ARG A 30 -29.25 7.76 0.46
C ARG A 30 -30.54 7.04 0.85
N TYR A 31 -31.29 6.54 -0.14
CA TYR A 31 -32.50 5.77 0.10
C TYR A 31 -32.21 4.48 0.89
N GLU A 32 -31.13 3.77 0.54
CA GLU A 32 -30.75 2.54 1.22
C GLU A 32 -30.28 2.78 2.66
N ILE A 33 -29.49 3.83 2.89
CA ILE A 33 -29.10 4.31 4.23
C ILE A 33 -30.34 4.63 5.08
N ALA A 34 -31.29 5.38 4.54
CA ALA A 34 -32.51 5.77 5.25
C ALA A 34 -33.34 4.53 5.64
N THR A 35 -33.48 3.58 4.72
CA THR A 35 -34.20 2.32 4.96
C THR A 35 -33.53 1.49 6.06
N LEU A 36 -32.21 1.30 5.99
CA LEU A 36 -31.45 0.53 6.98
C LEU A 36 -31.50 1.16 8.36
N ARG A 37 -31.44 2.49 8.47
CA ARG A 37 -31.58 3.19 9.76
C ARG A 37 -32.97 2.99 10.36
N GLY A 38 -34.02 3.01 9.53
CA GLY A 38 -35.38 2.65 9.94
C GLY A 38 -35.42 1.25 10.55
N ASP A 39 -34.94 0.25 9.81
CA ASP A 39 -34.92 -1.15 10.23
C ASP A 39 -34.10 -1.38 11.52
N LEU A 40 -32.95 -0.70 11.65
CA LEU A 40 -32.07 -0.80 12.84
C LEU A 40 -32.64 -0.12 14.09
N SER A 41 -33.51 0.87 13.92
CA SER A 41 -34.17 1.58 15.02
C SER A 41 -35.43 0.88 15.50
N GLY A 42 -36.18 0.24 14.58
CA GLY A 42 -37.50 -0.34 14.87
C GLY A 42 -37.51 -1.81 15.31
N CYS A 43 -36.45 -2.59 15.06
CA CYS A 43 -36.52 -4.06 15.19
C CYS A 43 -35.62 -4.67 16.27
N ARG A 44 -36.14 -5.73 16.93
CA ARG A 44 -35.34 -6.75 17.64
C ARG A 44 -34.67 -7.67 16.61
N LEU A 45 -33.76 -7.13 15.81
CA LEU A 45 -32.93 -7.96 14.92
C LEU A 45 -32.05 -8.88 15.75
N ALA A 46 -31.84 -10.11 15.25
CA ALA A 46 -30.79 -10.98 15.78
C ALA A 46 -29.44 -10.22 15.76
N SER A 47 -28.62 -10.43 16.79
CA SER A 47 -27.37 -9.68 17.00
C SER A 47 -26.43 -9.75 15.78
N GLU A 48 -26.35 -10.90 15.12
CA GLU A 48 -25.56 -11.10 13.91
C GLU A 48 -26.08 -10.28 12.72
N VAL A 49 -27.38 -10.32 12.47
CA VAL A 49 -28.03 -9.53 11.40
C VAL A 49 -27.79 -8.04 11.63
N ARG A 50 -27.90 -7.59 12.89
CA ARG A 50 -27.62 -6.21 13.27
C ARG A 50 -26.19 -5.81 12.96
N ARG A 51 -25.20 -6.66 13.29
CA ARG A 51 -23.78 -6.39 12.98
C ARG A 51 -23.54 -6.26 11.48
N THR A 52 -24.08 -7.17 10.68
CA THR A 52 -23.95 -7.13 9.21
C THR A 52 -24.59 -5.86 8.62
N ALA A 53 -25.80 -5.51 9.06
CA ALA A 53 -26.49 -4.29 8.64
C ALA A 53 -25.72 -3.02 9.03
N THR A 54 -25.20 -2.94 10.26
CA THR A 54 -24.40 -1.80 10.72
C THR A 54 -23.12 -1.65 9.90
N ARG A 55 -22.42 -2.75 9.60
CA ARG A 55 -21.23 -2.72 8.75
C ARG A 55 -21.56 -2.22 7.35
N TYR A 56 -22.61 -2.76 6.72
CA TYR A 56 -23.05 -2.35 5.39
C TYR A 56 -23.45 -0.86 5.35
N LEU A 57 -24.15 -0.38 6.39
CA LEU A 57 -24.49 1.04 6.55
C LEU A 57 -23.24 1.93 6.57
N GLN A 58 -22.23 1.56 7.35
CA GLN A 58 -20.96 2.30 7.41
C GLN A 58 -20.25 2.31 6.06
N GLU A 59 -20.22 1.18 5.34
CA GLU A 59 -19.62 1.08 4.00
C GLU A 59 -20.37 1.97 2.98
N LEU A 60 -21.71 2.03 3.04
CA LEU A 60 -22.53 2.93 2.21
C LEU A 60 -22.27 4.41 2.52
N GLU A 61 -22.17 4.76 3.80
CA GLU A 61 -21.86 6.14 4.22
C GLU A 61 -20.49 6.60 3.71
N VAL A 62 -19.47 5.73 3.83
CA VAL A 62 -18.14 5.98 3.28
C VAL A 62 -18.20 6.12 1.76
N LEU A 63 -18.90 5.22 1.06
CA LEU A 63 -19.03 5.29 -0.39
C LEU A 63 -19.73 6.59 -0.84
N LEU A 64 -20.79 7.01 -0.13
CA LEU A 64 -21.48 8.26 -0.43
C LEU A 64 -20.55 9.47 -0.27
N ASP A 65 -19.77 9.53 0.81
CA ASP A 65 -18.81 10.62 1.04
C ASP A 65 -17.72 10.64 -0.06
N VAL A 66 -17.20 9.47 -0.44
CA VAL A 66 -16.22 9.33 -1.54
C VAL A 66 -16.79 9.86 -2.85
N LEU A 67 -18.02 9.49 -3.21
CA LEU A 67 -18.66 9.89 -4.45
C LEU A 67 -18.97 11.40 -4.49
N LEU A 68 -19.37 11.97 -3.35
CA LEU A 68 -19.69 13.41 -3.27
C LEU A 68 -18.45 14.29 -3.25
N ARG A 69 -17.37 13.86 -2.56
CA ARG A 69 -16.12 14.63 -2.48
C ARG A 69 -15.16 14.34 -3.62
N GLY A 70 -15.34 13.23 -4.32
CA GLY A 70 -14.37 12.73 -5.29
C GLY A 70 -13.04 12.32 -4.67
N MET A 71 -13.02 11.95 -3.37
CA MET A 71 -11.80 11.62 -2.65
C MET A 71 -11.92 10.36 -1.79
N LEU A 72 -10.93 9.46 -1.86
CA LEU A 72 -10.86 8.30 -0.98
C LEU A 72 -10.31 8.66 0.41
N PRO A 73 -10.99 8.27 1.52
CA PRO A 73 -10.53 8.54 2.86
C PRO A 73 -9.26 7.74 3.19
N LEU A 74 -8.51 8.18 4.21
CA LEU A 74 -7.21 7.62 4.62
C LEU A 74 -7.22 6.18 5.16
N ARG A 75 -8.40 5.64 5.48
CA ARG A 75 -8.54 4.35 6.19
C ARG A 75 -9.38 3.35 5.40
N CYS A 76 -9.36 3.43 4.07
CA CYS A 76 -9.99 2.43 3.23
C CYS A 76 -9.28 1.08 3.41
N THR A 77 -10.04 0.03 3.65
CA THR A 77 -9.52 -1.33 3.65
C THR A 77 -9.44 -1.87 2.23
N PRO A 78 -8.52 -2.82 1.93
CA PRO A 78 -8.48 -3.45 0.62
C PRO A 78 -9.80 -4.16 0.29
N GLN A 79 -10.42 -4.82 1.27
CA GLN A 79 -11.76 -5.41 1.12
C GLN A 79 -12.81 -4.39 0.66
N PHE A 80 -12.88 -3.22 1.30
CA PHE A 80 -13.82 -2.17 0.88
C PHE A 80 -13.57 -1.74 -0.56
N LEU A 81 -12.31 -1.40 -0.89
CA LEU A 81 -11.93 -0.92 -2.23
C LEU A 81 -12.18 -1.96 -3.32
N ASN A 82 -11.92 -3.24 -3.05
CA ASN A 82 -12.21 -4.32 -3.97
C ASN A 82 -13.73 -4.47 -4.19
N SER A 83 -14.54 -4.28 -3.14
CA SER A 83 -15.99 -4.34 -3.26
C SER A 83 -16.59 -3.16 -4.03
N VAL A 84 -16.06 -1.94 -3.84
CA VAL A 84 -16.57 -0.73 -4.51
C VAL A 84 -15.88 -0.41 -5.84
N GLY A 85 -14.79 -1.11 -6.16
CA GLY A 85 -13.96 -0.89 -7.34
C GLY A 85 -14.72 -0.80 -8.67
N PRO A 86 -15.72 -1.68 -8.97
CA PRO A 86 -16.52 -1.58 -10.19
C PRO A 86 -17.19 -0.22 -10.35
N LEU A 87 -17.60 0.40 -9.25
CA LEU A 87 -18.26 1.70 -9.23
C LEU A 87 -17.25 2.85 -9.27
N LEU A 88 -16.17 2.77 -8.47
CA LEU A 88 -15.15 3.82 -8.42
C LEU A 88 -14.44 4.02 -9.76
N ASN A 89 -14.27 2.96 -10.56
CA ASN A 89 -13.67 3.04 -11.89
C ASN A 89 -14.48 3.86 -12.91
N GLN A 90 -15.75 4.17 -12.62
CA GLN A 90 -16.62 4.95 -13.51
C GLN A 90 -16.53 6.46 -13.27
N PHE A 91 -15.93 6.88 -12.15
CA PHE A 91 -15.90 8.26 -11.72
C PHE A 91 -14.45 8.74 -11.54
N PRO A 92 -14.15 10.03 -11.79
CA PRO A 92 -12.82 10.59 -11.59
C PRO A 92 -12.53 10.80 -10.10
N ILE A 93 -12.30 9.71 -9.37
CA ILE A 93 -12.00 9.74 -7.93
C ILE A 93 -10.50 9.99 -7.74
N ARG A 94 -10.17 11.01 -6.95
CA ARG A 94 -8.81 11.31 -6.52
C ARG A 94 -8.46 10.53 -5.26
N ILE A 95 -7.21 10.16 -5.11
CA ILE A 95 -6.69 9.59 -3.87
C ILE A 95 -6.14 10.77 -3.06
N SER A 96 -6.54 10.89 -1.79
CA SER A 96 -6.00 11.94 -0.90
C SER A 96 -4.48 11.89 -0.88
N GLU A 97 -3.80 13.03 -1.02
CA GLU A 97 -2.33 13.10 -0.97
C GLU A 97 -1.79 12.82 0.44
N GLU A 98 -2.63 12.94 1.47
CA GLU A 98 -2.29 12.51 2.81
C GLU A 98 -1.98 11.01 2.79
N ARG A 99 -0.78 10.66 3.27
CA ARG A 99 -0.29 9.28 3.30
C ARG A 99 -0.48 8.72 4.70
N ALA A 100 -1.66 8.16 4.98
CA ALA A 100 -1.78 7.24 6.09
C ALA A 100 -0.99 5.98 5.74
N VAL A 101 0.02 5.68 6.56
CA VAL A 101 0.88 4.53 6.37
C VAL A 101 0.29 3.35 7.15
N GLN A 102 -0.06 2.28 6.43
CA GLN A 102 -0.49 1.05 7.05
C GLN A 102 0.71 0.18 7.37
N VAL A 103 0.82 -0.21 8.62
CA VAL A 103 1.95 -1.01 9.12
C VAL A 103 1.61 -2.49 9.03
N ILE A 104 2.40 -3.25 8.26
CA ILE A 104 2.31 -4.71 8.18
C ILE A 104 3.45 -5.30 9.01
N PRO A 105 3.15 -6.06 10.08
CA PRO A 105 4.18 -6.82 10.76
C PRO A 105 4.70 -7.93 9.84
N VAL A 106 5.98 -7.86 9.50
CA VAL A 106 6.67 -8.98 8.85
C VAL A 106 7.37 -9.77 9.95
N ALA A 107 6.60 -10.56 10.69
CA ALA A 107 7.15 -11.50 11.64
C ALA A 107 8.05 -12.51 10.91
N GLY A 108 9.06 -13.05 11.62
CA GLY A 108 10.03 -13.97 11.04
C GLY A 108 9.38 -15.24 10.44
N PRO A 109 10.12 -16.02 9.62
CA PRO A 109 9.59 -17.22 8.96
C PRO A 109 9.02 -18.26 9.94
N ALA A 110 9.51 -18.31 11.18
CA ALA A 110 9.01 -19.21 12.22
C ALA A 110 7.59 -18.88 12.73
N GLU A 111 7.09 -17.66 12.49
CA GLU A 111 5.80 -17.17 13.03
C GLU A 111 4.70 -17.03 11.96
N GLY A 112 4.95 -17.52 10.73
CA GLY A 112 4.02 -17.38 9.61
C GLY A 112 3.81 -15.92 9.15
N GLY A 113 4.68 -15.00 9.57
CA GLY A 113 4.56 -13.57 9.25
C GLY A 113 4.63 -13.28 7.76
N ILE A 114 5.47 -14.03 7.04
CA ILE A 114 5.59 -13.91 5.58
C ILE A 114 4.28 -14.32 4.90
N ASP A 115 3.61 -15.40 5.32
CA ASP A 115 2.35 -15.81 4.70
C ASP A 115 1.24 -14.80 4.89
N LYS A 116 1.14 -14.21 6.09
CA LYS A 116 0.18 -13.13 6.37
C LYS A 116 0.48 -11.88 5.55
N ALA A 117 1.73 -11.44 5.51
CA ALA A 117 2.15 -10.32 4.67
C ALA A 117 1.87 -10.59 3.19
N MET A 118 2.04 -11.83 2.73
CA MET A 118 1.76 -12.24 1.36
C MET A 118 0.28 -12.30 1.02
N GLY A 119 -0.56 -12.80 1.93
CA GLY A 119 -2.01 -12.74 1.77
C GLY A 119 -2.47 -11.29 1.60
N PHE A 120 -1.96 -10.40 2.45
CA PHE A 120 -2.28 -8.98 2.39
C PHE A 120 -1.77 -8.31 1.11
N LEU A 121 -0.50 -8.48 0.74
CA LEU A 121 0.07 -7.87 -0.47
C LEU A 121 -0.62 -8.35 -1.75
N LYS A 122 -1.04 -9.61 -1.81
CA LYS A 122 -1.86 -10.13 -2.92
C LYS A 122 -3.24 -9.47 -2.97
N GLU A 123 -3.86 -9.23 -1.82
CA GLU A 123 -5.13 -8.50 -1.73
C GLU A 123 -4.99 -7.06 -2.25
N LEU A 124 -3.84 -6.40 -1.97
CA LEU A 124 -3.57 -5.06 -2.48
C LEU A 124 -3.47 -5.00 -4.02
N ALA A 125 -2.96 -6.05 -4.64
CA ALA A 125 -2.90 -6.20 -6.09
C ALA A 125 -4.18 -6.79 -6.70
N GLY A 126 -5.24 -7.00 -5.90
CA GLY A 126 -6.49 -7.61 -6.36
C GLY A 126 -7.29 -6.74 -7.34
N SER A 127 -7.10 -5.42 -7.32
CA SER A 127 -7.73 -4.51 -8.28
C SER A 127 -6.85 -3.29 -8.55
N THR A 128 -7.10 -2.63 -9.68
CA THR A 128 -6.37 -1.41 -10.08
C THR A 128 -6.58 -0.27 -9.08
N VAL A 129 -7.80 -0.11 -8.56
CA VAL A 129 -8.16 0.90 -7.55
C VAL A 129 -7.41 0.66 -6.24
N THR A 130 -7.44 -0.58 -5.73
CA THR A 130 -6.73 -0.94 -4.50
C THR A 130 -5.23 -0.76 -4.68
N ALA A 131 -4.67 -1.21 -5.80
CA ALA A 131 -3.25 -1.04 -6.08
C ALA A 131 -2.86 0.43 -6.09
N ARG A 132 -3.60 1.26 -6.83
CA ARG A 132 -3.36 2.70 -6.93
C ARG A 132 -3.47 3.39 -5.58
N TYR A 133 -4.48 3.05 -4.78
CA TYR A 133 -4.69 3.62 -3.45
C TYR A 133 -3.51 3.30 -2.53
N PHE A 134 -3.02 2.06 -2.52
CA PHE A 134 -1.94 1.62 -1.63
C PHE A 134 -0.52 1.86 -2.15
N PHE A 135 -0.36 2.52 -3.30
CA PHE A 135 0.96 2.90 -3.82
C PHE A 135 1.76 3.69 -2.77
N GLN A 136 2.93 3.14 -2.38
CA GLN A 136 3.80 3.68 -1.33
C GLN A 136 3.11 4.00 0.03
N ARG A 137 2.08 3.25 0.43
CA ARG A 137 1.37 3.44 1.72
C ARG A 137 1.60 2.33 2.75
N ILE A 138 2.43 1.34 2.45
CA ILE A 138 2.68 0.22 3.33
C ILE A 138 4.03 0.36 4.02
N ASP A 139 4.06 0.31 5.34
CA ASP A 139 5.30 0.15 6.10
C ASP A 139 5.46 -1.31 6.50
N LEU A 140 6.57 -1.91 6.08
CA LEU A 140 6.91 -3.27 6.47
C LEU A 140 7.58 -3.20 7.84
N LYS A 141 6.83 -3.44 8.92
CA LYS A 141 7.43 -3.48 10.25
C LYS A 141 8.34 -4.69 10.35
N LEU A 142 9.64 -4.42 10.23
CA LEU A 142 10.69 -5.38 10.47
C LEU A 142 10.77 -5.67 11.98
N PRO A 143 11.21 -6.87 12.39
CA PRO A 143 11.44 -7.19 13.80
C PRO A 143 12.36 -6.14 14.45
N ALA A 144 11.96 -5.61 15.61
CA ALA A 144 12.76 -4.62 16.33
C ALA A 144 13.97 -5.26 17.05
N PRO A 145 15.08 -4.51 17.28
CA PRO A 145 15.62 -3.42 16.49
C PRO A 145 16.81 -3.89 15.66
N LEU A 146 16.86 -3.46 14.40
CA LEU A 146 18.04 -3.56 13.54
C LEU A 146 19.20 -2.62 13.98
N SER A 147 19.02 -1.88 15.08
CA SER A 147 19.85 -0.72 15.46
C SER A 147 20.16 -0.57 16.96
N THR A 148 19.70 -1.45 17.86
CA THR A 148 20.16 -1.43 19.26
C THR A 148 21.33 -2.39 19.41
N ALA A 149 22.42 -1.90 20.00
CA ALA A 149 23.68 -2.61 20.17
C ALA A 149 23.54 -3.99 20.87
N ASP A 150 22.45 -4.22 21.60
CA ASP A 150 22.31 -5.41 22.44
C ASP A 150 21.92 -6.69 21.69
N GLN A 151 21.21 -6.62 20.55
CA GLN A 151 20.82 -7.81 19.77
C GLN A 151 20.70 -7.51 18.27
N PRO A 152 21.78 -7.62 17.49
CA PRO A 152 21.69 -7.46 16.04
C PRO A 152 20.82 -8.57 15.43
N VAL A 153 19.80 -8.18 14.67
CA VAL A 153 19.04 -9.15 13.86
C VAL A 153 20.00 -9.83 12.88
N PRO A 154 20.05 -11.17 12.82
CA PRO A 154 20.91 -11.87 11.90
C PRO A 154 20.63 -11.45 10.46
N LEU A 155 21.67 -11.01 9.74
CA LEU A 155 21.62 -10.66 8.33
C LEU A 155 20.93 -11.74 7.47
N SER A 156 21.15 -13.01 7.80
CA SER A 156 20.52 -14.16 7.14
C SER A 156 18.99 -14.14 7.21
N LYS A 157 18.39 -13.67 8.32
CA LYS A 157 16.93 -13.55 8.45
C LYS A 157 16.37 -12.50 7.50
N VAL A 158 17.03 -11.34 7.40
CA VAL A 158 16.62 -10.24 6.50
C VAL A 158 16.77 -10.64 5.03
N ALA A 159 17.86 -11.31 4.66
CA ALA A 159 18.01 -11.87 3.32
C ALA A 159 16.93 -12.90 2.98
N THR A 160 16.61 -13.79 3.92
CA THR A 160 15.58 -14.82 3.72
C THR A 160 14.20 -14.18 3.51
N LEU A 161 13.89 -13.15 4.29
CA LEU A 161 12.65 -12.38 4.17
C LEU A 161 12.56 -11.68 2.82
N THR A 162 13.60 -10.95 2.41
CA THR A 162 13.63 -10.24 1.12
C THR A 162 13.52 -11.22 -0.05
N LYS A 163 14.30 -12.31 -0.05
CA LYS A 163 14.21 -13.36 -1.06
C LYS A 163 12.82 -14.01 -1.09
N GLY A 164 12.21 -14.20 0.07
CA GLY A 164 10.85 -14.71 0.19
C GLY A 164 9.82 -13.78 -0.44
N LEU A 165 9.94 -12.47 -0.19
CA LEU A 165 9.10 -11.44 -0.80
C LEU A 165 9.31 -11.40 -2.32
N ASP A 166 10.55 -11.27 -2.80
CA ASP A 166 10.88 -11.23 -4.23
C ASP A 166 10.36 -12.47 -4.98
N ARG A 167 10.53 -13.67 -4.40
CA ARG A 167 10.12 -14.93 -5.05
C ARG A 167 8.60 -15.07 -5.13
N ARG A 168 7.86 -14.62 -4.11
CA ARG A 168 6.42 -14.87 -3.99
C ARG A 168 5.57 -13.70 -4.50
N PHE A 169 6.11 -12.49 -4.48
CA PHE A 169 5.42 -11.27 -4.85
C PHE A 169 6.44 -10.18 -5.24
N PRO A 170 6.98 -10.20 -6.47
CA PRO A 170 8.04 -9.28 -6.92
C PRO A 170 7.63 -7.79 -6.93
N PHE A 171 6.34 -7.52 -6.74
CA PHE A 171 5.73 -6.21 -6.76
C PHE A 171 5.72 -5.49 -5.39
N TRP A 172 6.27 -6.11 -4.34
CA TRP A 172 6.16 -5.58 -2.97
C TRP A 172 6.67 -4.13 -2.82
N LEU A 173 7.73 -3.76 -3.54
CA LEU A 173 8.29 -2.39 -3.54
C LEU A 173 7.32 -1.31 -3.98
N PHE A 174 6.35 -1.64 -4.84
CA PHE A 174 5.32 -0.70 -5.30
C PHE A 174 4.47 -0.17 -4.13
N PHE A 175 4.24 -1.02 -3.13
CA PHE A 175 3.40 -0.69 -1.98
C PHE A 175 4.18 -0.03 -0.84
N VAL A 176 5.49 -0.24 -0.77
CA VAL A 176 6.28 0.15 0.41
C VAL A 176 6.50 1.66 0.46
N THR A 177 6.23 2.26 1.61
CA THR A 177 6.46 3.70 1.83
C THR A 177 7.95 4.05 1.87
N GLN A 178 8.28 5.17 1.26
CA GLN A 178 9.60 5.79 1.33
C GLN A 178 9.77 6.68 2.59
N GLN A 179 8.70 6.89 3.38
CA GLN A 179 8.71 7.87 4.47
C GLN A 179 9.36 7.37 5.77
N ASN A 180 9.23 6.07 6.08
CA ASN A 180 9.54 5.57 7.43
C ASN A 180 10.97 5.03 7.61
N GLY A 181 11.85 5.20 6.62
CA GLY A 181 13.24 4.71 6.67
C GLY A 181 13.38 3.19 6.65
N THR A 182 12.33 2.42 6.94
CA THR A 182 12.30 0.94 6.90
C THR A 182 12.80 0.40 5.57
N LEU A 183 12.31 0.94 4.46
CA LEU A 183 12.76 0.55 3.13
C LEU A 183 14.27 0.79 2.97
N ARG A 184 14.76 1.95 3.40
CA ARG A 184 16.20 2.28 3.35
C ARG A 184 17.02 1.30 4.18
N GLN A 185 16.57 0.97 5.39
CA GLN A 185 17.23 -0.03 6.23
C GLN A 185 17.31 -1.38 5.52
N LEU A 186 16.17 -1.88 5.01
CA LEU A 186 16.10 -3.16 4.29
C LEU A 186 17.11 -3.23 3.14
N LEU A 187 17.20 -2.17 2.35
CA LEU A 187 18.11 -2.08 1.21
C LEU A 187 19.57 -2.00 1.62
N GLN A 188 19.90 -1.24 2.68
CA GLN A 188 21.24 -1.22 3.26
C GLN A 188 21.65 -2.61 3.75
N PHE A 189 20.71 -3.39 4.30
CA PHE A 189 20.98 -4.77 4.68
C PHE A 189 21.25 -5.68 3.50
N ILE A 190 20.48 -5.57 2.42
CA ILE A 190 20.72 -6.33 1.17
C ILE A 190 22.12 -6.03 0.64
N ALA A 191 22.49 -4.75 0.52
CA ALA A 191 23.82 -4.34 0.05
C ALA A 191 24.96 -4.86 0.95
N ARG A 192 24.78 -4.86 2.28
CA ARG A 192 25.76 -5.38 3.24
C ARG A 192 25.98 -6.89 3.10
N ILE A 193 24.92 -7.66 2.93
CA ILE A 193 25.01 -9.13 2.81
C ILE A 193 25.87 -9.53 1.61
N ASP A 194 25.78 -8.79 0.53
CA ASP A 194 26.56 -9.07 -0.67
C ASP A 194 28.01 -8.57 -0.56
N SER A 195 28.25 -7.49 0.20
CA SER A 195 29.62 -7.04 0.52
C SER A 195 30.44 -8.08 1.30
N VAL A 196 29.80 -8.83 2.21
CA VAL A 196 30.44 -9.95 2.94
C VAL A 196 30.86 -11.08 2.00
N LYS A 197 30.25 -11.18 0.81
CA LYS A 197 30.55 -12.21 -0.20
C LYS A 197 31.58 -11.75 -1.24
N GLY A 198 32.23 -10.60 -1.04
CA GLY A 198 33.25 -10.07 -1.95
C GLY A 198 32.69 -9.32 -3.18
N ALA A 199 31.37 -9.13 -3.27
CA ALA A 199 30.78 -8.27 -4.29
C ALA A 199 30.77 -6.81 -3.82
N HIS A 200 30.98 -5.84 -4.72
CA HIS A 200 30.70 -4.45 -4.41
C HIS A 200 29.19 -4.33 -4.18
N GLY A 201 28.76 -4.13 -2.93
CA GLY A 201 27.33 -4.19 -2.56
C GLY A 201 26.42 -3.23 -3.34
N SER A 202 26.99 -2.16 -3.92
CA SER A 202 26.32 -1.25 -4.84
C SER A 202 25.92 -1.90 -6.17
N ASP A 203 26.77 -2.76 -6.71
CA ASP A 203 26.65 -3.29 -8.07
C ASP A 203 25.53 -4.32 -8.10
N ARG A 204 25.47 -5.18 -7.08
CA ARG A 204 24.39 -6.15 -6.94
C ARG A 204 23.04 -5.50 -6.66
N LEU A 205 23.01 -4.44 -5.86
CA LEU A 205 21.77 -3.69 -5.63
C LEU A 205 21.28 -3.03 -6.92
N MET A 206 22.20 -2.51 -7.74
CA MET A 206 21.89 -1.95 -9.04
C MET A 206 21.35 -3.02 -9.99
N GLU A 207 21.96 -4.20 -10.03
CA GLU A 207 21.49 -5.35 -10.81
C GLU A 207 20.07 -5.76 -10.39
N LEU A 208 19.80 -5.95 -9.09
CA LEU A 208 18.46 -6.25 -8.59
C LEU A 208 17.44 -5.16 -8.96
N LEU A 209 17.85 -3.91 -8.87
CA LEU A 209 17.01 -2.78 -9.24
C LEU A 209 16.66 -2.82 -10.73
N GLN A 210 17.65 -3.00 -11.61
CA GLN A 210 17.46 -2.96 -13.06
C GLN A 210 16.74 -4.19 -13.60
N GLU A 211 17.11 -5.39 -13.14
CA GLU A 211 16.61 -6.63 -13.71
C GLU A 211 15.26 -7.06 -13.12
N LYS A 212 14.92 -6.62 -11.90
CA LYS A 212 13.74 -7.11 -11.19
C LYS A 212 12.83 -6.00 -10.73
N TRP A 213 13.34 -5.09 -9.90
CA TRP A 213 12.47 -4.18 -9.16
C TRP A 213 11.91 -3.05 -10.03
N LEU A 214 12.70 -2.42 -10.92
CA LEU A 214 12.18 -1.41 -11.85
C LEU A 214 11.17 -2.00 -12.86
N PRO A 215 11.42 -3.16 -13.50
CA PRO A 215 10.42 -3.82 -14.32
C PRO A 215 9.13 -4.12 -13.55
N ALA A 216 9.23 -4.64 -12.32
CA ALA A 216 8.07 -4.94 -11.49
C ALA A 216 7.30 -3.68 -11.08
N LEU A 217 8.00 -2.60 -10.72
CA LEU A 217 7.41 -1.29 -10.43
C LEU A 217 6.70 -0.73 -11.65
N ASN A 218 7.33 -0.74 -12.82
CA ASN A 218 6.74 -0.27 -14.07
C ASN A 218 5.46 -1.05 -14.41
N CYS A 219 5.51 -2.38 -14.31
CA CYS A 219 4.36 -3.26 -14.50
C CYS A 219 3.18 -2.89 -13.58
N MET A 220 3.46 -2.69 -12.28
CA MET A 220 2.43 -2.30 -11.33
C MET A 220 1.90 -0.89 -11.53
N CYS A 221 2.74 0.07 -11.95
CA CYS A 221 2.27 1.42 -12.23
C CYS A 221 1.30 1.42 -13.42
N ARG A 222 1.59 0.64 -14.48
CA ARG A 222 0.66 0.45 -15.60
C ARG A 222 -0.63 -0.24 -15.16
N PHE A 223 -0.52 -1.31 -14.38
CA PHE A 223 -1.69 -2.00 -13.82
C PHE A 223 -2.57 -1.07 -12.97
N ALA A 224 -1.97 -0.24 -12.12
CA ALA A 224 -2.68 0.74 -11.29
C ALA A 224 -3.23 1.95 -12.08
N GLY A 225 -3.01 2.01 -13.39
CA GLY A 225 -3.54 3.06 -14.26
C GLY A 225 -2.84 4.42 -14.12
N PHE A 226 -1.55 4.44 -13.77
CA PHE A 226 -0.74 5.66 -13.86
C PHE A 226 -0.47 6.01 -15.33
N ALA A 227 -0.42 7.30 -15.65
CA ALA A 227 -0.04 7.76 -16.99
C ALA A 227 1.47 7.55 -17.21
N GLU A 228 1.91 7.25 -18.44
CA GLU A 228 3.34 6.95 -18.72
C GLU A 228 4.29 8.07 -18.27
N THR A 229 3.87 9.34 -18.34
CA THR A 229 4.65 10.47 -17.82
C THR A 229 4.83 10.42 -16.30
N ASP A 230 3.78 10.02 -15.57
CA ASP A 230 3.82 9.84 -14.12
C ASP A 230 4.68 8.63 -13.77
N ILE A 231 4.59 7.53 -14.54
CA ILE A 231 5.42 6.34 -14.34
C ILE A 231 6.90 6.71 -14.42
N ALA A 232 7.32 7.42 -15.46
CA ALA A 232 8.71 7.85 -15.61
C ALA A 232 9.18 8.72 -14.42
N HIS A 233 8.32 9.61 -13.94
CA HIS A 233 8.59 10.45 -12.78
C HIS A 233 8.72 9.61 -11.49
N LEU A 234 7.78 8.70 -11.23
CA LEU A 234 7.77 7.84 -10.05
C LEU A 234 8.97 6.90 -10.02
N LEU A 235 9.34 6.30 -11.16
CA LEU A 235 10.54 5.46 -11.25
C LEU A 235 11.81 6.26 -10.96
N ARG A 236 11.90 7.50 -11.45
CA ARG A 236 13.02 8.40 -11.13
C ARG A 236 13.09 8.71 -9.64
N GLN A 237 11.96 9.08 -9.02
CA GLN A 237 11.89 9.31 -7.57
C GLN A 237 12.32 8.07 -6.76
N CYS A 238 11.90 6.88 -7.18
CA CYS A 238 12.37 5.63 -6.59
C CYS A 238 13.89 5.49 -6.71
N ILE A 239 14.48 5.69 -7.89
CA ILE A 239 15.94 5.62 -8.09
C ILE A 239 16.67 6.63 -7.21
N GLU A 240 16.21 7.88 -7.17
CA GLU A 240 16.80 8.94 -6.34
C GLU A 240 16.70 8.63 -4.84
N TYR A 241 15.61 8.01 -4.39
CA TYR A 241 15.46 7.58 -3.00
C TYR A 241 16.45 6.45 -2.65
N LEU A 242 16.65 5.50 -3.57
CA LEU A 242 17.53 4.34 -3.41
C LEU A 242 19.01 4.73 -3.50
N PHE A 243 19.33 5.63 -4.42
CA PHE A 243 20.67 6.10 -4.74
C PHE A 243 20.68 7.63 -4.70
N PRO A 244 20.58 8.24 -3.51
CA PRO A 244 20.64 9.68 -3.40
C PRO A 244 21.97 10.16 -4.00
N PRO A 245 21.96 11.24 -4.80
CA PRO A 245 23.18 11.79 -5.35
C PRO A 245 24.14 12.02 -4.19
N ARG A 246 25.38 11.57 -4.33
CA ARG A 246 26.42 11.82 -3.31
C ARG A 246 26.37 13.32 -3.03
N PRO A 247 26.22 13.76 -1.76
CA PRO A 247 26.30 15.17 -1.48
C PRO A 247 27.62 15.61 -2.07
N ALA A 248 27.58 16.53 -3.05
CA ALA A 248 28.77 17.11 -3.62
C ALA A 248 29.59 17.50 -2.41
N LEU A 249 30.74 16.82 -2.21
CA LEU A 249 31.62 17.06 -1.08
C LEU A 249 31.75 18.57 -1.05
N ARG A 250 31.09 19.23 -0.10
CA ARG A 250 31.14 20.69 0.01
C ARG A 250 32.62 20.93 0.13
N ALA A 251 33.23 21.42 -0.96
CA ALA A 251 34.67 21.60 -1.05
C ALA A 251 35.02 22.30 0.24
N SER A 252 35.72 21.59 1.13
CA SER A 252 35.88 22.10 2.47
C SER A 252 36.72 23.35 2.27
N ASN A 253 36.08 24.52 2.35
CA ASN A 253 36.72 25.81 2.53
C ASN A 253 37.34 25.79 3.94
N ARG A 254 38.18 24.79 4.22
CA ARG A 254 39.15 24.86 5.29
C ARG A 254 40.20 25.82 4.76
N PRO A 255 40.28 27.05 5.27
CA PRO A 255 41.37 27.94 4.89
C PRO A 255 42.69 27.20 5.15
N ASN A 256 43.55 27.18 4.14
CA ASN A 256 44.89 26.63 4.21
C ASN A 256 45.63 27.29 5.38
N ARG A 257 45.64 26.65 6.56
CA ARG A 257 46.36 27.13 7.75
C ARG A 257 47.88 26.98 7.65
N PHE A 258 48.41 26.55 6.50
CA PHE A 258 49.84 26.40 6.24
C PHE A 258 50.50 27.64 5.59
N LEU A 259 49.82 28.79 5.57
CA LEU A 259 50.41 30.07 5.20
C LEU A 259 50.24 31.09 6.33
N ALA A 260 50.79 30.78 7.50
CA ALA A 260 51.22 31.79 8.46
C ALA A 260 52.70 31.50 8.76
N LYS A 261 53.52 32.51 8.48
CA LYS A 261 54.98 32.55 8.52
C LYS A 261 55.56 32.18 9.88
#